data_AF-A0A7W7QDK8-F1
#
_entry.id   AF-A0A7W7QDK8-F1
#
_cell.length_a   1.000
_cell.length_b   1.000
_cell.length_c   1.000
_cell.angle_alpha   90.00
_cell.angle_beta   90.00
_cell.angle_gamma   90.00
#
_symmetry.space_group_name_H-M   'P 1'
#
loop_
_entity.id
_entity.type
_entity.pdbx_description
1 polymer ?
#
loop_
_entity_poly.entity_id
_entity_poly.type
_entity_poly.pdbx_seq_one_letter_code
_entity_poly.pdbx_strand_id
1 'polypeptide(L)'
;MSVRELLGVLLVDGRTTSVRGVCNHTRRPVAGSILVVEALGPDLYDTIVASAAVICGDGGRTGHMESLCRSRGIPVLRVDRRELAGLTGQVTVRTDRESVVLGDVDLPARSRRSSAVTPADLGSICVVIADATDVETTNALAPRVEQVTSFFVREEFVCLSAGLSPLDALRSGSLEADRYGAAIGAELCGIVKELLPGQRLVMRLLDLRSDDAERITTRVTVRRENNPDLGLHGARALLKERGYPRAFAALRDHVADRLGPDAEKIGFAVPFINDHYEYLRLRLHLDLADDLPLAVFVETPAAVHSVPEFCAAGASELFVGTKDLVQFYLAADRGNHLVAGAYQTRHPAVLAGLGQAVGSARQAGTPVHVYSLLADMDHYVRALPADGFMMCTAELRSLAQQDVRGAEAA
;
A
#
# COMPACT_ATOMS: atom_id res chain seq x y z
N MET A 1 16.40 7.37 -38.56
CA MET A 1 17.03 6.99 -37.28
C MET A 1 16.34 5.72 -36.80
N SER A 2 17.08 4.68 -36.40
CA SER A 2 16.46 3.45 -35.91
C SER A 2 15.83 3.70 -34.56
N VAL A 3 14.54 3.42 -34.45
CA VAL A 3 13.79 3.43 -33.18
C VAL A 3 14.46 2.43 -32.23
N ARG A 4 14.88 2.90 -31.05
CA ARG A 4 15.37 1.99 -30.00
C ARG A 4 14.23 1.78 -29.02
N GLU A 5 13.65 0.59 -29.06
CA GLU A 5 12.65 0.12 -28.10
C GLU A 5 13.33 -0.84 -27.12
N LEU A 6 13.25 -0.53 -25.83
CA LEU A 6 13.78 -1.35 -24.75
C LEU A 6 12.62 -2.10 -24.10
N LEU A 7 12.67 -3.42 -24.12
CA LEU A 7 11.68 -4.24 -23.42
C LEU A 7 11.94 -4.21 -21.92
N GLY A 8 10.86 -4.28 -21.15
CA GLY A 8 10.88 -4.34 -19.70
C GLY A 8 9.79 -5.25 -19.15
N VAL A 9 9.58 -5.13 -17.84
CA VAL A 9 8.52 -5.80 -17.09
C VAL A 9 7.69 -4.73 -16.41
N LEU A 10 6.38 -4.69 -16.69
CA LEU A 10 5.48 -3.77 -16.01
C LEU A 10 5.27 -4.20 -14.55
N LEU A 11 5.71 -3.35 -13.63
CA LEU A 11 5.54 -3.55 -12.18
C LEU A 11 4.25 -2.90 -11.68
N VAL A 12 4.01 -1.67 -12.15
CA VAL A 12 2.82 -0.88 -11.83
C VAL A 12 2.27 -0.32 -13.12
N ASP A 13 0.98 -0.51 -13.32
CA ASP A 13 0.28 0.05 -14.47
C ASP A 13 -0.11 1.52 -14.22
N GLY A 14 -0.25 2.27 -15.31
CA GLY A 14 -0.57 3.70 -15.30
C GLY A 14 -2.02 3.98 -15.69
N ARG A 15 -2.41 5.24 -15.53
CA ARG A 15 -3.71 5.77 -16.02
C ARG A 15 -3.83 5.74 -17.54
N THR A 16 -2.70 5.84 -18.23
CA THR A 16 -2.60 5.85 -19.69
C THR A 16 -1.73 4.69 -20.17
N THR A 17 -1.92 4.28 -21.41
CA THR A 17 -1.10 3.25 -22.07
C THR A 17 0.29 3.76 -22.44
N SER A 18 0.47 5.07 -22.47
CA SER A 18 1.73 5.74 -22.80
C SER A 18 1.94 6.98 -21.95
N VAL A 19 3.17 7.17 -21.48
CA VAL A 19 3.62 8.38 -20.78
C VAL A 19 4.92 8.85 -21.41
N ARG A 20 4.96 10.10 -21.86
CA ARG A 20 6.14 10.72 -22.48
C ARG A 20 6.72 11.76 -21.54
N GLY A 21 8.05 11.77 -21.37
CA GLY A 21 8.73 12.75 -20.51
C GLY A 21 10.24 12.71 -20.65
N VAL A 22 10.92 13.64 -20.00
CA VAL A 22 12.39 13.71 -19.96
C VAL A 22 12.91 12.84 -18.82
N CYS A 23 13.94 12.03 -19.08
CA CYS A 23 14.60 11.22 -18.06
C CYS A 23 15.22 12.09 -16.96
N ASN A 24 14.89 11.77 -15.71
CA ASN A 24 15.42 12.39 -14.51
C ASN A 24 16.25 11.37 -13.72
N HIS A 25 17.56 11.59 -13.68
CA HIS A 25 18.52 10.81 -12.87
C HIS A 25 18.95 11.52 -11.59
N THR A 26 18.49 12.75 -11.38
CA THR A 26 19.00 13.63 -10.30
C THR A 26 18.51 13.22 -8.92
N ARG A 27 17.54 12.31 -8.84
CA ARG A 27 16.81 11.91 -7.61
C ARG A 27 16.11 13.08 -6.92
N ARG A 28 16.01 14.25 -7.56
CA ARG A 28 15.26 15.41 -7.07
C ARG A 28 13.90 15.51 -7.78
N PRO A 29 12.87 16.08 -7.14
CA PRO A 29 11.56 16.25 -7.75
C PRO A 29 11.62 17.12 -9.01
N VAL A 30 11.17 16.57 -10.13
CA VAL A 30 11.00 17.29 -11.40
C VAL A 30 9.65 16.92 -11.99
N ALA A 31 8.72 17.87 -11.97
CA ALA A 31 7.34 17.67 -12.39
C ALA A 31 7.25 17.15 -13.83
N GLY A 32 6.50 16.07 -14.04
CA GLY A 32 6.25 15.50 -15.36
C GLY A 32 7.43 14.74 -15.97
N SER A 33 8.53 14.55 -15.22
CA SER A 33 9.70 13.79 -15.67
C SER A 33 9.49 12.28 -15.58
N ILE A 34 10.38 11.51 -16.23
CA ILE A 34 10.47 10.06 -16.09
C ILE A 34 11.62 9.78 -15.12
N LEU A 35 11.32 9.38 -13.89
CA LEU A 35 12.35 9.02 -12.92
C LEU A 35 13.08 7.76 -13.38
N VAL A 36 14.39 7.81 -13.50
CA VAL A 36 15.22 6.64 -13.83
C VAL A 36 16.11 6.33 -12.63
N VAL A 37 15.92 5.15 -12.03
CA VAL A 37 16.62 4.75 -10.80
C VAL A 37 16.99 3.26 -10.81
N GLU A 38 17.90 2.84 -9.95
CA GLU A 38 18.17 1.40 -9.80
C GLU A 38 17.01 0.70 -9.09
N ALA A 39 16.65 1.18 -7.90
CA ALA A 39 15.55 0.68 -7.10
C ALA A 39 14.78 1.86 -6.50
N LEU A 40 13.48 1.68 -6.32
CA LEU A 40 12.66 2.64 -5.58
C LEU A 40 12.94 2.48 -4.08
N GLY A 41 12.87 3.58 -3.34
CA GLY A 41 13.03 3.62 -1.90
C GLY A 41 12.26 4.80 -1.29
N PRO A 42 12.01 4.79 0.03
CA PRO A 42 11.26 5.83 0.71
C PRO A 42 11.96 7.20 0.65
N ASP A 43 13.28 7.22 0.52
CA ASP A 43 14.09 8.43 0.29
C ASP A 43 13.76 9.15 -1.05
N LEU A 44 13.06 8.46 -1.95
CA LEU A 44 12.62 8.99 -3.24
C LEU A 44 11.16 9.44 -3.25
N TYR A 45 10.47 9.51 -2.09
CA TYR A 45 9.04 9.81 -2.01
C TYR A 45 8.63 11.03 -2.86
N ASP A 46 9.20 12.21 -2.59
CA ASP A 46 8.86 13.45 -3.31
C ASP A 46 9.18 13.34 -4.81
N THR A 47 10.29 12.70 -5.14
CA THR A 47 10.72 12.52 -6.53
C THR A 47 9.79 11.60 -7.30
N ILE A 48 9.32 10.52 -6.67
CA ILE A 48 8.32 9.61 -7.24
C ILE A 48 7.03 10.37 -7.47
N VAL A 49 6.51 11.07 -6.45
CA VAL A 49 5.23 11.79 -6.53
C VAL A 49 5.23 12.88 -7.61
N ALA A 50 6.36 13.54 -7.84
CA ALA A 50 6.50 14.54 -8.90
C ALA A 50 6.63 13.94 -10.32
N SER A 51 6.90 12.64 -10.44
CA SER A 51 7.20 11.98 -11.72
C SER A 51 5.94 11.54 -12.46
N ALA A 52 5.99 11.60 -13.79
CA ALA A 52 4.93 11.08 -14.64
C ALA A 52 5.00 9.55 -14.79
N ALA A 53 6.19 8.97 -14.71
CA ALA A 53 6.45 7.53 -14.70
C ALA A 53 7.81 7.24 -14.04
N VAL A 54 8.03 5.97 -13.69
CA VAL A 54 9.32 5.49 -13.15
C VAL A 54 9.85 4.35 -14.04
N ILE A 55 11.14 4.39 -14.34
CA ILE A 55 11.89 3.28 -14.91
C ILE A 55 12.91 2.82 -13.86
N CYS A 56 12.87 1.54 -13.50
CA CYS A 56 13.79 0.96 -12.51
C CYS A 56 14.60 -0.21 -13.06
N GLY A 57 15.71 -0.55 -12.41
CA GLY A 57 16.51 -1.75 -12.71
C GLY A 57 16.18 -2.94 -11.82
N ASP A 58 15.58 -2.68 -10.66
CA ASP A 58 15.23 -3.67 -9.65
C ASP A 58 13.86 -3.34 -9.01
N GLY A 59 13.32 -4.27 -8.24
CA GLY A 59 12.00 -4.19 -7.64
C GLY A 59 11.01 -5.18 -8.27
N GLY A 60 9.81 -5.21 -7.70
CA GLY A 60 8.77 -6.13 -8.12
C GLY A 60 7.37 -5.59 -7.91
N ARG A 61 6.38 -6.31 -8.46
CA ARG A 61 5.00 -5.81 -8.62
C ARG A 61 4.37 -5.34 -7.32
N THR A 62 4.65 -6.00 -6.21
CA THR A 62 3.99 -5.74 -4.92
C THR A 62 4.90 -5.04 -3.90
N GLY A 63 6.02 -4.46 -4.35
CA GLY A 63 6.93 -3.69 -3.50
C GLY A 63 6.27 -2.46 -2.85
N HIS A 64 6.93 -1.95 -1.80
CA HIS A 64 6.35 -0.91 -0.93
C HIS A 64 6.17 0.42 -1.69
N MET A 65 7.19 0.86 -2.44
CA MET A 65 7.11 2.08 -3.24
C MET A 65 6.32 1.89 -4.54
N GLU A 66 6.28 0.68 -5.09
CA GLU A 66 5.35 0.34 -6.17
C GLU A 66 3.91 0.47 -5.71
N SER A 67 3.60 0.23 -4.43
CA SER A 67 2.29 0.52 -3.86
C SER A 67 1.95 2.01 -3.86
N LEU A 68 2.93 2.89 -3.57
CA LEU A 68 2.73 4.34 -3.68
C LEU A 68 2.43 4.74 -5.12
N CYS A 69 3.29 4.30 -6.06
CA CYS A 69 3.12 4.55 -7.48
C CYS A 69 1.72 4.12 -7.96
N ARG A 70 1.24 2.96 -7.50
CA ARG A 70 -0.08 2.44 -7.85
C ARG A 70 -1.23 3.25 -7.28
N SER A 71 -1.16 3.70 -6.02
CA SER A 71 -2.18 4.61 -5.48
C SER A 71 -2.26 5.89 -6.31
N ARG A 72 -1.10 6.46 -6.71
CA ARG A 72 -1.04 7.68 -7.54
C ARG A 72 -1.34 7.45 -9.03
N GLY A 73 -1.28 6.21 -9.51
CA GLY A 73 -1.42 5.85 -10.92
C GLY A 73 -0.20 6.21 -11.77
N ILE A 74 0.99 6.21 -11.16
CA ILE A 74 2.29 6.42 -11.77
C ILE A 74 2.79 5.06 -12.26
N PRO A 75 2.96 4.84 -13.58
CA PRO A 75 3.45 3.56 -14.08
C PRO A 75 4.92 3.35 -13.69
N VAL A 76 5.25 2.10 -13.39
CA VAL A 76 6.61 1.65 -13.05
C VAL A 76 6.98 0.51 -14.00
N LEU A 77 8.03 0.72 -14.78
CA LEU A 77 8.57 -0.29 -15.70
C LEU A 77 9.99 -0.67 -15.26
N ARG A 78 10.22 -1.97 -15.04
CA ARG A 78 11.56 -2.49 -14.78
C ARG A 78 12.24 -2.86 -16.09
N VAL A 79 13.45 -2.37 -16.33
CA VAL A 79 14.31 -2.74 -17.48
C VAL A 79 15.58 -3.41 -16.99
N ASP A 80 16.40 -3.96 -17.91
CA ASP A 80 17.73 -4.44 -17.54
C ASP A 80 18.55 -3.28 -16.94
N ARG A 81 19.20 -3.52 -15.80
CA ARG A 81 20.02 -2.52 -15.09
C ARG A 81 21.07 -1.86 -15.99
N ARG A 82 21.61 -2.59 -16.98
CA ARG A 82 22.62 -2.08 -17.92
C ARG A 82 22.06 -1.02 -18.86
N GLU A 83 20.75 -1.01 -19.08
CA GLU A 83 20.08 -0.05 -19.96
C GLU A 83 19.81 1.30 -19.29
N LEU A 84 19.80 1.36 -17.95
CA LEU A 84 19.44 2.57 -17.20
C LEU A 84 20.30 3.78 -17.58
N ALA A 85 21.63 3.58 -17.71
CA ALA A 85 22.55 4.66 -18.06
C ALA A 85 22.31 5.23 -19.48
N GLY A 86 21.72 4.44 -20.38
CA GLY A 86 21.41 4.85 -21.74
C GLY A 86 20.10 5.62 -21.87
N LEU A 87 19.24 5.60 -20.85
CA LEU A 87 17.97 6.31 -20.82
C LEU A 87 18.20 7.79 -20.53
N THR A 88 18.37 8.58 -21.60
CA THR A 88 18.65 10.02 -21.51
C THR A 88 17.74 10.80 -22.44
N GLY A 89 17.55 12.08 -22.14
CA GLY A 89 16.67 12.94 -22.94
C GLY A 89 15.22 12.51 -22.85
N GLN A 90 14.49 12.63 -23.96
CA GLN A 90 13.06 12.33 -24.00
C GLN A 90 12.80 10.86 -24.31
N VAL A 91 11.93 10.23 -23.52
CA VAL A 91 11.51 8.84 -23.68
C VAL A 91 9.99 8.72 -23.57
N THR A 92 9.47 7.61 -24.10
CA THR A 92 8.07 7.22 -23.95
C THR A 92 7.98 5.86 -23.26
N VAL A 93 7.38 5.82 -22.08
CA VAL A 93 7.05 4.58 -21.35
C VAL A 93 5.73 4.05 -21.88
N ARG A 94 5.70 2.78 -22.29
CA ARG A 94 4.55 2.08 -22.89
C ARG A 94 4.11 0.95 -21.99
N THR A 95 2.99 1.13 -21.29
CA THR A 95 2.46 0.10 -20.37
C THR A 95 1.73 -1.00 -21.14
N ASP A 96 1.18 -0.70 -22.31
CA ASP A 96 0.50 -1.65 -23.20
C ASP A 96 1.46 -2.63 -23.91
N ARG A 97 2.74 -2.28 -23.97
CA ARG A 97 3.80 -3.06 -24.63
C ARG A 97 4.91 -3.50 -23.68
N GLU A 98 4.88 -3.04 -22.44
CA GLU A 98 5.94 -3.21 -21.45
C GLU A 98 7.31 -2.78 -22.00
N SER A 99 7.38 -1.55 -22.55
CA SER A 99 8.60 -1.05 -23.21
C SER A 99 8.88 0.43 -23.00
N VAL A 100 10.12 0.84 -23.26
CA VAL A 100 10.56 2.24 -23.32
C VAL A 100 11.02 2.54 -24.73
N VAL A 101 10.45 3.56 -25.36
CA VAL A 101 10.85 4.03 -26.69
C VAL A 101 11.71 5.28 -26.53
N LEU A 102 12.92 5.25 -27.11
CA LEU A 102 13.80 6.40 -27.21
C LEU A 102 13.56 7.12 -28.54
N GLY A 103 13.29 8.44 -28.48
CA GLY A 103 12.98 9.27 -29.64
C GLY A 103 11.49 9.53 -29.87
N ASP A 104 11.17 10.22 -30.96
CA ASP A 104 9.81 10.65 -31.29
C ASP A 104 9.16 9.68 -32.29
N VAL A 105 8.49 8.66 -31.76
CA VAL A 105 7.83 7.62 -32.56
C VAL A 105 6.49 7.31 -31.94
N ASP A 106 5.44 7.48 -32.74
CA ASP A 106 4.09 7.06 -32.37
C ASP A 106 3.87 5.60 -32.80
N LEU A 107 3.82 4.69 -31.81
CA LEU A 107 3.49 3.28 -32.04
C LEU A 107 2.02 3.05 -31.69
N PRO A 108 1.25 2.28 -32.49
CA PRO A 108 -0.17 2.06 -32.23
C PRO A 108 -0.40 1.41 -30.86
N ALA A 109 -1.45 1.84 -30.17
CA ALA A 109 -1.85 1.30 -28.88
C ALA A 109 -2.30 -0.16 -28.99
N ARG A 110 -1.95 -0.99 -28.00
CA ARG A 110 -2.49 -2.35 -27.85
C ARG A 110 -3.67 -2.37 -26.88
N SER A 111 -4.65 -3.22 -27.19
CA SER A 111 -5.77 -3.47 -26.30
C SER A 111 -5.29 -4.09 -24.99
N ARG A 112 -5.80 -3.58 -23.87
CA ARG A 112 -5.55 -4.11 -22.53
C ARG A 112 -6.55 -5.21 -22.22
N ARG A 113 -6.11 -6.24 -21.49
CA ARG A 113 -7.04 -7.20 -20.90
C ARG A 113 -7.87 -6.47 -19.84
N SER A 114 -9.20 -6.53 -19.99
CA SER A 114 -10.13 -6.11 -18.96
C SER A 114 -10.33 -7.24 -17.95
N SER A 115 -10.57 -6.87 -16.70
CA SER A 115 -11.14 -7.77 -15.70
C SER A 115 -12.63 -7.94 -16.02
N ALA A 116 -13.21 -9.11 -15.72
CA ALA A 116 -14.64 -9.32 -15.88
C ALA A 116 -15.44 -8.91 -14.63
N VAL A 117 -14.74 -8.59 -13.54
CA VAL A 117 -15.33 -8.15 -12.27
C VAL A 117 -15.74 -6.69 -12.37
N THR A 118 -16.88 -6.37 -11.75
CA THR A 118 -17.39 -5.01 -11.57
C THR A 118 -17.32 -4.63 -10.08
N PRO A 119 -17.41 -3.34 -9.73
CA PRO A 119 -17.47 -2.96 -8.31
C PRO A 119 -18.63 -3.61 -7.53
N ALA A 120 -19.73 -3.96 -8.21
CA ALA A 120 -20.88 -4.62 -7.61
C ALA A 120 -20.59 -6.04 -7.08
N ASP A 121 -19.57 -6.71 -7.62
CA ASP A 121 -19.21 -8.07 -7.23
C ASP A 121 -18.34 -8.14 -5.95
N LEU A 122 -17.88 -7.00 -5.44
CA LEU A 122 -16.82 -6.93 -4.43
C LEU A 122 -17.30 -6.80 -2.98
N GLY A 123 -18.61 -6.77 -2.74
CA GLY A 123 -19.15 -6.44 -1.42
C GLY A 123 -18.74 -5.03 -1.01
N SER A 124 -17.95 -4.89 0.06
CA SER A 124 -17.37 -3.61 0.46
C SER A 124 -15.97 -3.39 -0.12
N ILE A 125 -15.65 -2.14 -0.47
CA ILE A 125 -14.35 -1.75 -1.01
C ILE A 125 -13.63 -0.84 -0.01
N CYS A 126 -12.43 -1.25 0.36
CA CYS A 126 -11.49 -0.45 1.14
C CYS A 126 -10.39 0.10 0.22
N VAL A 127 -10.31 1.42 0.06
CA VAL A 127 -9.38 2.03 -0.90
C VAL A 127 -8.06 2.39 -0.22
N VAL A 128 -6.97 1.83 -0.73
CA VAL A 128 -5.60 2.09 -0.26
C VAL A 128 -5.11 3.43 -0.82
N ILE A 129 -4.99 4.40 0.07
CA ILE A 129 -4.60 5.78 -0.22
C ILE A 129 -3.19 6.09 0.28
N ALA A 130 -2.59 7.13 -0.29
CA ALA A 130 -1.38 7.74 0.23
C ALA A 130 -1.68 9.04 0.98
N ASP A 131 -2.67 9.83 0.54
CA ASP A 131 -3.09 11.07 1.19
C ASP A 131 -4.57 11.42 0.90
N ALA A 132 -5.02 12.59 1.35
CA ALA A 132 -6.39 13.07 1.18
C ALA A 132 -6.81 13.25 -0.29
N THR A 133 -5.88 13.56 -1.19
CA THR A 133 -6.18 13.75 -2.61
C THR A 133 -6.67 12.44 -3.27
N ASP A 134 -6.23 11.29 -2.76
CA ASP A 134 -6.73 9.99 -3.22
C ASP A 134 -8.20 9.76 -2.80
N VAL A 135 -8.63 10.30 -1.65
CA VAL A 135 -10.03 10.27 -1.18
C VAL A 135 -10.91 11.14 -2.08
N GLU A 136 -10.52 12.40 -2.28
CA GLU A 136 -11.21 13.34 -3.20
C GLU A 136 -11.36 12.72 -4.59
N THR A 137 -10.27 12.16 -5.10
CA THR A 137 -10.20 11.51 -6.41
C THR A 137 -11.18 10.33 -6.52
N THR A 138 -11.27 9.52 -5.46
CA THR A 138 -12.17 8.37 -5.41
C THR A 138 -13.63 8.81 -5.34
N ASN A 139 -13.91 9.79 -4.49
CA ASN A 139 -15.25 10.32 -4.28
C ASN A 139 -15.79 11.11 -5.49
N ALA A 140 -14.90 11.62 -6.34
CA ALA A 140 -15.22 12.29 -7.60
C ALA A 140 -15.40 11.33 -8.81
N LEU A 141 -15.29 10.00 -8.64
CA LEU A 141 -15.51 9.06 -9.74
C LEU A 141 -16.96 9.15 -10.27
N ALA A 142 -17.10 9.07 -11.59
CA ALA A 142 -18.38 9.07 -12.30
C ALA A 142 -18.46 7.83 -13.23
N PRO A 143 -19.43 6.91 -13.04
CA PRO A 143 -20.38 6.87 -11.93
C PRO A 143 -19.67 6.65 -10.58
N ARG A 144 -20.34 7.07 -9.50
CA ARG A 144 -19.82 6.88 -8.14
C ARG A 144 -19.86 5.39 -7.78
N VAL A 145 -18.82 4.93 -7.08
CA VAL A 145 -18.73 3.55 -6.60
C VAL A 145 -19.23 3.49 -5.16
N GLU A 146 -20.50 3.18 -4.98
CA GLU A 146 -21.17 3.15 -3.66
C GLU A 146 -20.63 2.08 -2.71
N GLN A 147 -19.92 1.07 -3.23
CA GLN A 147 -19.26 0.03 -2.44
C GLN A 147 -18.05 0.57 -1.65
N VAL A 148 -17.55 1.78 -1.94
CA VAL A 148 -16.43 2.38 -1.19
C VAL A 148 -16.93 2.87 0.18
N THR A 149 -16.70 2.04 1.19
CA THR A 149 -17.11 2.31 2.59
C THR A 149 -15.94 2.66 3.49
N SER A 150 -14.70 2.37 3.08
CA SER A 150 -13.53 2.73 3.88
C SER A 150 -12.32 3.10 3.03
N PHE A 151 -11.45 3.90 3.63
CA PHE A 151 -10.14 4.22 3.12
C PHE A 151 -9.07 3.70 4.06
N PHE A 152 -7.93 3.34 3.51
CA PHE A 152 -6.83 2.75 4.24
C PHE A 152 -5.55 3.51 3.96
N VAL A 153 -4.91 4.02 5.02
CA VAL A 153 -3.62 4.70 4.94
C VAL A 153 -2.60 4.00 5.82
N ARG A 154 -1.33 4.04 5.41
CA ARG A 154 -0.21 3.52 6.19
C ARG A 154 0.48 4.65 6.91
N GLU A 155 0.79 4.47 8.20
CA GLU A 155 1.50 5.49 8.97
C GLU A 155 2.83 5.89 8.31
N GLU A 156 3.60 4.96 7.73
CA GLU A 156 4.84 5.31 7.01
C GLU A 156 4.60 6.34 5.89
N PHE A 157 3.48 6.23 5.18
CA PHE A 157 3.16 7.16 4.08
C PHE A 157 2.71 8.52 4.59
N VAL A 158 1.95 8.54 5.68
CA VAL A 158 1.62 9.79 6.38
C VAL A 158 2.89 10.48 6.88
N CYS A 159 3.86 9.70 7.38
CA CYS A 159 5.15 10.23 7.81
C CYS A 159 5.91 10.85 6.64
N LEU A 160 6.03 10.12 5.53
CA LEU A 160 6.75 10.60 4.36
C LEU A 160 6.09 11.85 3.76
N SER A 161 4.76 11.88 3.65
CA SER A 161 4.04 13.06 3.14
C SER A 161 4.19 14.29 4.03
N ALA A 162 4.27 14.09 5.35
CA ALA A 162 4.48 15.15 6.33
C ALA A 162 5.97 15.51 6.55
N GLY A 163 6.90 14.87 5.83
CA GLY A 163 8.34 15.08 6.00
C GLY A 163 8.87 14.65 7.38
N LEU A 164 8.23 13.68 8.00
CA LEU A 164 8.57 13.13 9.32
C LEU A 164 9.53 11.95 9.20
N SER A 165 10.44 11.84 10.16
CA SER A 165 11.28 10.67 10.39
C SER A 165 10.83 9.98 11.68
N PRO A 166 10.15 8.82 11.60
CA PRO A 166 9.53 8.19 12.78
C PRO A 166 10.55 7.87 13.86
N LEU A 167 11.66 7.21 13.51
CA LEU A 167 12.66 6.79 14.49
C LEU A 167 13.40 7.98 15.10
N ASP A 168 13.66 9.03 14.32
CA ASP A 168 14.27 10.25 14.86
C ASP A 168 13.34 10.89 15.90
N ALA A 169 12.04 10.98 15.61
CA ALA A 169 11.09 11.59 16.54
C ALA A 169 10.86 10.73 17.79
N LEU A 170 10.57 9.43 17.61
CA LEU A 170 10.19 8.52 18.69
C LEU A 170 11.33 8.27 19.71
N ARG A 171 12.59 8.38 19.27
CA ARG A 171 13.77 8.12 20.13
C ARG A 171 14.48 9.38 20.62
N SER A 172 14.09 10.57 20.16
CA SER A 172 14.69 11.84 20.62
C SER A 172 14.18 12.30 21.99
N GLY A 173 13.03 11.79 22.44
CA GLY A 173 12.47 12.10 23.75
C GLY A 173 10.96 12.32 23.71
N SER A 174 10.36 12.46 24.90
CA SER A 174 8.91 12.51 25.08
C SER A 174 8.22 13.64 24.30
N LEU A 175 8.80 14.83 24.27
CA LEU A 175 8.24 15.99 23.54
C LEU A 175 8.18 15.75 22.03
N GLU A 176 9.23 15.14 21.48
CA GLU A 176 9.32 14.86 20.04
C GLU A 176 8.39 13.72 19.63
N ALA A 177 8.18 12.73 20.51
CA ALA A 177 7.13 11.73 20.33
C ALA A 177 5.72 12.36 20.33
N ASP A 178 5.43 13.31 21.23
CA ASP A 178 4.15 14.01 21.24
C ASP A 178 3.92 14.80 19.95
N ARG A 179 4.94 15.54 19.50
CA ARG A 179 4.88 16.32 18.26
C ARG A 179 4.66 15.43 17.04
N TYR A 180 5.33 14.29 16.99
CA TYR A 180 5.11 13.29 15.95
C TYR A 180 3.66 12.79 15.96
N GLY A 181 3.14 12.37 17.11
CA GLY A 181 1.75 11.93 17.26
C GLY A 181 0.75 12.98 16.80
N ALA A 182 0.91 14.22 17.26
CA ALA A 182 0.06 15.34 16.87
C ALA A 182 0.15 15.65 15.36
N ALA A 183 1.33 15.53 14.75
CA ALA A 183 1.50 15.72 13.31
C ALA A 183 0.78 14.65 12.48
N ILE A 184 0.90 13.36 12.88
CA ILE A 184 0.12 12.29 12.25
C ILE A 184 -1.39 12.55 12.44
N GLY A 185 -1.81 12.92 13.64
CA GLY A 185 -3.20 13.26 13.93
C GLY A 185 -3.73 14.39 13.04
N ALA A 186 -2.93 15.41 12.77
CA ALA A 186 -3.29 16.52 11.90
C ALA A 186 -3.51 16.07 10.44
N GLU A 187 -2.67 15.18 9.92
CA GLU A 187 -2.84 14.60 8.58
C GLU A 187 -4.10 13.74 8.50
N LEU A 188 -4.36 12.89 9.50
CA LEU A 188 -5.59 12.08 9.56
C LEU A 188 -6.84 12.97 9.59
N CYS A 189 -6.79 14.09 10.33
CA CYS A 189 -7.88 15.07 10.33
C CYS A 189 -8.11 15.70 8.95
N GLY A 190 -7.06 15.89 8.15
CA GLY A 190 -7.16 16.32 6.76
C GLY A 190 -7.90 15.29 5.91
N ILE A 191 -7.52 14.02 6.02
CA ILE A 191 -8.15 12.91 5.27
C ILE A 191 -9.62 12.75 5.66
N VAL A 192 -9.96 12.81 6.96
CA VAL A 192 -11.34 12.62 7.45
C VAL A 192 -12.31 13.67 6.89
N LYS A 193 -11.85 14.89 6.63
CA LYS A 193 -12.69 15.95 6.05
C LYS A 193 -13.18 15.65 4.63
N GLU A 194 -12.43 14.83 3.89
CA GLU A 194 -12.77 14.45 2.52
C GLU A 194 -13.70 13.22 2.45
N LEU A 195 -14.01 12.61 3.60
CA LEU A 195 -14.91 11.46 3.69
C LEU A 195 -16.37 11.88 3.51
N LEU A 196 -17.08 11.09 2.70
CA LEU A 196 -18.54 11.20 2.55
C LEU A 196 -19.26 10.46 3.68
N PRO A 197 -20.57 10.74 3.91
CA PRO A 197 -21.36 10.00 4.89
C PRO A 197 -21.28 8.49 4.69
N GLY A 198 -21.09 7.74 5.79
CA GLY A 198 -20.93 6.28 5.77
C GLY A 198 -19.51 5.79 5.45
N GLN A 199 -18.59 6.70 5.09
CA GLN A 199 -17.18 6.35 4.90
C GLN A 199 -16.37 6.53 6.18
N ARG A 200 -15.33 5.70 6.32
CA ARG A 200 -14.39 5.75 7.44
C ARG A 200 -12.94 5.62 6.98
N LEU A 201 -11.99 5.97 7.85
CA LEU A 201 -10.56 5.83 7.63
C LEU A 201 -9.99 4.75 8.54
N VAL A 202 -9.12 3.90 8.03
CA VAL A 202 -8.33 2.97 8.82
C VAL A 202 -6.86 3.29 8.62
N MET A 203 -6.16 3.60 9.71
CA MET A 203 -4.71 3.75 9.70
C MET A 203 -4.04 2.45 10.15
N ARG A 204 -3.19 1.87 9.30
CA ARG A 204 -2.23 0.85 9.75
C ARG A 204 -1.14 1.52 10.56
N LEU A 205 -0.91 1.03 11.77
CA LEU A 205 0.18 1.46 12.62
C LEU A 205 1.54 1.23 11.93
N LEU A 206 2.58 1.89 12.43
CA LEU A 206 3.91 1.91 11.84
C LEU A 206 4.50 0.50 11.64
N ASP A 207 4.88 0.24 10.41
CA ASP A 207 5.57 -0.94 9.91
C ASP A 207 6.69 -0.51 8.97
N LEU A 208 7.81 -0.13 9.60
CA LEU A 208 9.01 0.36 8.95
C LEU A 208 10.12 -0.68 9.10
N ARG A 209 10.53 -1.30 7.98
CA ARG A 209 11.65 -2.25 7.93
C ARG A 209 12.99 -1.53 8.10
N SER A 210 14.02 -2.27 8.53
CA SER A 210 15.33 -1.68 8.86
C SER A 210 16.03 -1.00 7.67
N ASP A 211 15.84 -1.52 6.46
CA ASP A 211 16.42 -0.98 5.22
C ASP A 211 15.73 0.31 4.77
N ASP A 212 14.41 0.38 4.91
CA ASP A 212 13.64 1.61 4.70
C ASP A 212 13.95 2.64 5.79
N ALA A 213 13.99 2.22 7.05
CA ALA A 213 14.35 3.05 8.18
C ALA A 213 15.73 3.69 8.02
N GLU A 214 16.75 2.91 7.61
CA GLU A 214 18.12 3.40 7.40
C GLU A 214 18.18 4.56 6.38
N ARG A 215 17.30 4.56 5.38
CA ARG A 215 17.29 5.56 4.31
C ARG A 215 16.65 6.89 4.71
N ILE A 216 15.73 6.88 5.65
CA ILE A 216 14.96 8.08 6.05
C ILE A 216 15.32 8.60 7.45
N THR A 217 16.06 7.82 8.23
CA THR A 217 16.46 8.17 9.59
C THR A 217 17.83 8.86 9.57
N THR A 218 17.94 10.04 10.20
CA THR A 218 19.13 10.90 10.08
C THR A 218 19.84 11.17 11.40
N ARG A 219 19.16 11.03 12.55
CA ARG A 219 19.68 11.40 13.87
C ARG A 219 19.96 10.21 14.76
N VAL A 220 19.24 9.10 14.57
CA VAL A 220 19.45 7.87 15.34
C VAL A 220 20.00 6.74 14.48
N THR A 221 20.87 5.91 15.07
CA THR A 221 21.43 4.76 14.37
C THR A 221 20.36 3.69 14.16
N VAL A 222 20.19 3.29 12.90
CA VAL A 222 19.39 2.12 12.53
C VAL A 222 20.32 0.94 12.37
N ARG A 223 20.02 -0.17 13.05
CA ARG A 223 20.75 -1.42 12.83
C ARG A 223 20.27 -2.02 11.51
N ARG A 224 21.17 -2.19 10.56
CA ARG A 224 20.89 -2.93 9.33
C ARG A 224 20.76 -4.42 9.63
N GLU A 225 19.63 -5.00 9.28
CA GLU A 225 19.37 -6.43 9.39
C GLU A 225 19.70 -7.13 8.07
N ASN A 226 20.15 -8.39 8.14
CA ASN A 226 20.44 -9.16 6.92
C ASN A 226 19.18 -9.47 6.11
N ASN A 227 18.05 -9.66 6.81
CA ASN A 227 16.74 -9.93 6.20
C ASN A 227 15.70 -9.00 6.84
N PRO A 228 15.56 -7.76 6.34
CA PRO A 228 14.64 -6.78 6.91
C PRO A 228 13.18 -7.27 6.96
N ASP A 229 12.72 -8.04 5.96
CA ASP A 229 11.38 -8.65 5.92
C ASP A 229 11.14 -9.72 6.98
N LEU A 230 12.20 -10.29 7.57
CA LEU A 230 12.11 -11.26 8.68
C LEU A 230 12.56 -10.62 10.01
N GLY A 231 12.74 -9.30 10.02
CA GLY A 231 13.46 -8.56 11.04
C GLY A 231 12.57 -7.91 12.10
N LEU A 232 13.04 -6.78 12.61
CA LEU A 232 12.37 -5.98 13.63
C LEU A 232 11.52 -4.87 12.97
N HIS A 233 10.31 -5.23 12.55
CA HIS A 233 9.30 -4.30 12.02
C HIS A 233 7.87 -4.67 12.46
N GLY A 234 6.87 -3.90 12.03
CA GLY A 234 5.47 -3.99 12.43
C GLY A 234 5.24 -4.16 13.93
N ALA A 235 4.29 -5.03 14.34
CA ALA A 235 3.94 -5.26 15.74
C ALA A 235 5.17 -5.52 16.65
N ARG A 236 6.17 -6.24 16.13
CA ARG A 236 7.40 -6.57 16.87
C ARG A 236 8.26 -5.34 17.16
N ALA A 237 8.34 -4.40 16.23
CA ALA A 237 9.02 -3.12 16.43
C ALA A 237 8.21 -2.21 17.34
N LEU A 238 6.89 -2.11 17.13
CA LEU A 238 5.98 -1.32 17.96
C LEU A 238 6.10 -1.69 19.44
N LEU A 239 6.07 -2.99 19.76
CA LEU A 239 6.22 -3.50 21.13
C LEU A 239 7.57 -3.16 21.80
N LYS A 240 8.60 -2.80 21.02
CA LYS A 240 9.93 -2.43 21.54
C LYS A 240 10.15 -0.92 21.55
N GLU A 241 9.38 -0.16 20.79
CA GLU A 241 9.59 1.27 20.59
C GLU A 241 8.96 2.09 21.71
N ARG A 242 9.80 2.51 22.67
CA ARG A 242 9.34 3.15 23.92
C ARG A 242 8.58 4.46 23.71
N GLY A 243 8.90 5.19 22.64
CA GLY A 243 8.23 6.45 22.32
C GLY A 243 6.85 6.27 21.69
N TYR A 244 6.56 5.09 21.14
CA TYR A 244 5.38 4.89 20.30
C TYR A 244 4.05 4.98 21.07
N PRO A 245 3.87 4.40 22.27
CA PRO A 245 2.63 4.57 23.04
C PRO A 245 2.28 6.04 23.32
N ARG A 246 3.31 6.85 23.62
CA ARG A 246 3.14 8.28 23.86
C ARG A 246 2.73 9.03 22.60
N ALA A 247 3.41 8.76 21.48
CA ALA A 247 3.03 9.29 20.18
C ALA A 247 1.59 8.89 19.79
N PHE A 248 1.22 7.64 20.02
CA PHE A 248 -0.11 7.13 19.71
C PHE A 248 -1.20 7.77 20.58
N ALA A 249 -0.94 8.00 21.86
CA ALA A 249 -1.82 8.78 22.74
C ALA A 249 -1.97 10.23 22.24
N ALA A 250 -0.86 10.92 21.93
CA ALA A 250 -0.90 12.28 21.41
C ALA A 250 -1.64 12.40 20.07
N LEU A 251 -1.52 11.39 19.20
CA LEU A 251 -2.32 11.28 17.97
C LEU A 251 -3.82 11.21 18.30
N ARG A 252 -4.21 10.31 19.20
CA ARG A 252 -5.61 10.11 19.61
C ARG A 252 -6.21 11.36 20.25
N ASP A 253 -5.47 12.01 21.13
CA ASP A 253 -5.88 13.27 21.75
C ASP A 253 -6.07 14.36 20.69
N HIS A 254 -5.12 14.48 19.75
CA HIS A 254 -5.22 15.46 18.67
C HIS A 254 -6.46 15.24 17.79
N VAL A 255 -6.74 14.01 17.38
CA VAL A 255 -7.92 13.73 16.53
C VAL A 255 -9.22 13.95 17.31
N ALA A 256 -9.28 13.58 18.59
CA ALA A 256 -10.44 13.81 19.44
C ALA A 256 -10.72 15.32 19.60
N ASP A 257 -9.68 16.11 19.89
CA ASP A 257 -9.80 17.56 20.06
C ASP A 257 -10.23 18.29 18.77
N ARG A 258 -9.78 17.79 17.60
CA ARG A 258 -10.00 18.46 16.31
C ARG A 258 -11.26 18.02 15.59
N LEU A 259 -11.66 16.76 15.73
CA LEU A 259 -12.80 16.17 15.03
C LEU A 259 -14.03 15.97 15.93
N GLY A 260 -13.86 15.95 17.25
CA GLY A 260 -14.95 15.65 18.17
C GLY A 260 -15.57 14.28 17.85
N PRO A 261 -16.90 14.17 17.65
CA PRO A 261 -17.55 12.90 17.32
C PRO A 261 -17.03 12.23 16.04
N ASP A 262 -16.54 13.02 15.07
CA ASP A 262 -15.99 12.46 13.82
C ASP A 262 -14.68 11.69 14.02
N ALA A 263 -14.05 11.77 15.20
CA ALA A 263 -12.90 10.94 15.55
C ALA A 263 -13.22 9.44 15.50
N GLU A 264 -14.48 9.04 15.73
CA GLU A 264 -14.94 7.64 15.63
C GLU A 264 -14.85 7.08 14.20
N LYS A 265 -14.73 7.94 13.18
CA LYS A 265 -14.48 7.52 11.79
C LYS A 265 -13.07 6.97 11.58
N ILE A 266 -12.16 7.11 12.55
CA ILE A 266 -10.79 6.61 12.45
C ILE A 266 -10.68 5.28 13.20
N GLY A 267 -10.42 4.21 12.46
CA GLY A 267 -9.97 2.93 12.99
C GLY A 267 -8.46 2.76 12.91
N PHE A 268 -7.91 1.88 13.74
CA PHE A 268 -6.49 1.53 13.74
C PHE A 268 -6.30 0.04 13.49
N ALA A 269 -5.22 -0.32 12.80
CA ALA A 269 -4.91 -1.70 12.48
C ALA A 269 -3.45 -2.05 12.75
N VAL A 270 -3.21 -3.20 13.39
CA VAL A 270 -1.87 -3.66 13.74
C VAL A 270 -1.22 -4.39 12.56
N PRO A 271 -0.04 -3.97 12.08
CA PRO A 271 0.72 -4.63 11.03
C PRO A 271 1.53 -5.84 11.53
N PHE A 272 1.83 -6.78 10.63
CA PHE A 272 2.85 -7.82 10.77
C PHE A 272 2.85 -8.56 12.11
N ILE A 273 1.67 -8.95 12.55
CA ILE A 273 1.42 -9.64 13.82
C ILE A 273 1.27 -11.14 13.59
N ASN A 274 1.77 -11.98 14.50
CA ASN A 274 1.77 -13.44 14.32
C ASN A 274 0.67 -14.15 15.09
N ASP A 275 0.32 -13.65 16.27
CA ASP A 275 -0.61 -14.34 17.17
C ASP A 275 -1.33 -13.39 18.13
N HIS A 276 -2.35 -13.93 18.79
CA HIS A 276 -3.17 -13.19 19.75
C HIS A 276 -2.38 -12.72 21.00
N TYR A 277 -1.24 -13.34 21.33
CA TYR A 277 -0.41 -12.87 22.43
C TYR A 277 0.29 -11.56 22.07
N GLU A 278 0.83 -11.44 20.85
CA GLU A 278 1.32 -10.16 20.33
C GLU A 278 0.20 -9.11 20.30
N TYR A 279 -1.03 -9.51 19.93
CA TYR A 279 -2.18 -8.61 19.88
C TYR A 279 -2.52 -8.03 21.25
N LEU A 280 -2.72 -8.90 22.25
CA LEU A 280 -3.04 -8.48 23.61
C LEU A 280 -1.91 -7.67 24.25
N ARG A 281 -0.65 -8.06 24.01
CA ARG A 281 0.51 -7.29 24.49
C ARG A 281 0.56 -5.91 23.86
N LEU A 282 0.21 -5.76 22.59
CA LEU A 282 0.23 -4.46 21.94
C LEU A 282 -0.92 -3.58 22.43
N ARG A 283 -2.12 -4.13 22.65
CA ARG A 283 -3.22 -3.39 23.30
C ARG A 283 -2.80 -2.82 24.66
N LEU A 284 -2.17 -3.65 25.49
CA LEU A 284 -1.62 -3.22 26.78
C LEU A 284 -0.50 -2.18 26.62
N HIS A 285 0.39 -2.37 25.64
CA HIS A 285 1.50 -1.45 25.40
C HIS A 285 1.03 -0.05 24.97
N LEU A 286 -0.07 0.01 24.21
CA LEU A 286 -0.70 1.24 23.71
C LEU A 286 -1.74 1.83 24.69
N ASP A 287 -1.91 1.23 25.87
CA ASP A 287 -2.90 1.63 26.89
C ASP A 287 -4.33 1.75 26.31
N LEU A 288 -4.74 0.73 25.55
CA LEU A 288 -6.08 0.71 24.94
C LEU A 288 -7.08 0.08 25.88
N ALA A 289 -8.16 0.82 26.15
CA ALA A 289 -9.35 0.30 26.80
C ALA A 289 -9.96 -0.86 25.99
N ASP A 290 -10.63 -1.80 26.65
CA ASP A 290 -11.17 -3.02 26.02
C ASP A 290 -12.20 -2.74 24.93
N ASP A 291 -12.93 -1.63 25.04
CA ASP A 291 -13.96 -1.20 24.10
C ASP A 291 -13.41 -0.46 22.87
N LEU A 292 -12.12 -0.05 22.88
CA LEU A 292 -11.52 0.62 21.74
C LEU A 292 -11.25 -0.38 20.59
N PRO A 293 -11.85 -0.19 19.40
CA PRO A 293 -11.65 -1.09 18.27
C PRO A 293 -10.19 -1.09 17.79
N LEU A 294 -9.64 -2.27 17.56
CA LEU A 294 -8.33 -2.46 16.94
C LEU A 294 -8.40 -3.62 15.96
N ALA A 295 -8.08 -3.34 14.71
CA ALA A 295 -8.05 -4.33 13.64
C ALA A 295 -6.68 -5.01 13.53
N VAL A 296 -6.62 -6.12 12.79
CA VAL A 296 -5.41 -6.93 12.61
C VAL A 296 -5.10 -7.13 11.13
N PHE A 297 -3.84 -6.94 10.75
CA PHE A 297 -3.33 -7.38 9.46
C PHE A 297 -2.84 -8.84 9.52
N VAL A 298 -3.47 -9.70 8.72
CA VAL A 298 -3.08 -11.09 8.52
C VAL A 298 -2.09 -11.16 7.36
N GLU A 299 -0.80 -11.12 7.70
CA GLU A 299 0.31 -10.98 6.74
C GLU A 299 1.32 -12.14 6.81
N THR A 300 1.22 -13.02 7.82
CA THR A 300 2.12 -14.17 7.99
C THR A 300 1.34 -15.49 8.03
N PRO A 301 1.97 -16.63 7.68
CA PRO A 301 1.35 -17.94 7.84
C PRO A 301 0.90 -18.21 9.29
N ALA A 302 1.66 -17.74 10.29
CA ALA A 302 1.27 -17.84 11.70
C ALA A 302 -0.04 -17.07 11.96
N ALA A 303 -0.15 -15.84 11.44
CA ALA A 303 -1.36 -15.03 11.58
C ALA A 303 -2.61 -15.71 11.00
N VAL A 304 -2.47 -16.43 9.88
CA VAL A 304 -3.56 -17.18 9.25
C VAL A 304 -4.12 -18.26 10.20
N HIS A 305 -3.24 -18.94 10.93
CA HIS A 305 -3.65 -19.94 11.92
C HIS A 305 -4.20 -19.31 13.20
N SER A 306 -3.74 -18.11 13.55
CA SER A 306 -4.17 -17.36 14.74
C SER A 306 -5.49 -16.58 14.57
N VAL A 307 -6.13 -16.64 13.39
CA VAL A 307 -7.40 -15.91 13.12
C VAL A 307 -8.49 -16.19 14.18
N PRO A 308 -8.80 -17.46 14.52
CA PRO A 308 -9.81 -17.73 15.56
C PRO A 308 -9.49 -17.04 16.89
N GLU A 309 -8.22 -17.05 17.30
CA GLU A 309 -7.76 -16.44 18.54
C GLU A 309 -7.76 -14.91 18.47
N PHE A 310 -7.44 -14.30 17.32
CA PHE A 310 -7.60 -12.86 17.11
C PHE A 310 -9.07 -12.44 17.27
N CYS A 311 -9.99 -13.18 16.65
CA CYS A 311 -11.43 -12.94 16.77
C CYS A 311 -11.89 -13.08 18.23
N ALA A 312 -11.47 -14.16 18.92
CA ALA A 312 -11.80 -14.39 20.32
C ALA A 312 -11.22 -13.31 21.26
N ALA A 313 -10.06 -12.75 20.91
CA ALA A 313 -9.44 -11.64 21.63
C ALA A 313 -10.07 -10.26 21.33
N GLY A 314 -11.13 -10.20 20.51
CA GLY A 314 -11.84 -8.97 20.22
C GLY A 314 -11.19 -8.10 19.13
N ALA A 315 -10.51 -8.70 18.14
CA ALA A 315 -10.14 -7.98 16.93
C ALA A 315 -11.40 -7.43 16.25
N SER A 316 -11.43 -6.13 15.97
CA SER A 316 -12.64 -5.50 15.43
C SER A 316 -12.91 -5.85 13.97
N GLU A 317 -11.85 -6.18 13.23
CA GLU A 317 -11.85 -6.47 11.80
C GLU A 317 -10.49 -7.04 11.40
N LEU A 318 -10.46 -7.82 10.31
CA LEU A 318 -9.24 -8.40 9.76
C LEU A 318 -8.97 -7.88 8.34
N PHE A 319 -7.72 -7.50 8.11
CA PHE A 319 -7.20 -7.13 6.79
C PHE A 319 -6.18 -8.16 6.33
N VAL A 320 -6.46 -8.86 5.24
CA VAL A 320 -5.55 -9.88 4.71
C VAL A 320 -4.58 -9.23 3.72
N GLY A 321 -3.35 -9.01 4.19
CA GLY A 321 -2.27 -8.42 3.42
C GLY A 321 -1.62 -9.46 2.49
N THR A 322 -2.25 -9.72 1.34
CA THR A 322 -1.79 -10.77 0.39
C THR A 322 -0.36 -10.57 -0.09
N LYS A 323 0.15 -9.33 -0.11
CA LYS A 323 1.48 -9.03 -0.63
C LYS A 323 2.59 -9.72 0.18
N ASP A 324 2.54 -9.55 1.49
CA ASP A 324 3.50 -10.13 2.44
C ASP A 324 3.16 -11.61 2.67
N LEU A 325 1.87 -11.95 2.72
CA LEU A 325 1.44 -13.33 2.92
C LEU A 325 1.96 -14.27 1.82
N VAL A 326 1.85 -13.88 0.54
CA VAL A 326 2.40 -14.65 -0.59
C VAL A 326 3.92 -14.83 -0.45
N GLN A 327 4.64 -13.77 -0.06
CA GLN A 327 6.09 -13.81 0.10
C GLN A 327 6.51 -14.84 1.15
N PHE A 328 5.84 -14.84 2.32
CA PHE A 328 6.20 -15.76 3.40
C PHE A 328 5.68 -17.19 3.19
N TYR A 329 4.55 -17.37 2.50
CA TYR A 329 4.08 -18.70 2.12
C TYR A 329 5.01 -19.39 1.11
N LEU A 330 5.56 -18.61 0.17
CA LEU A 330 6.36 -19.15 -0.94
C LEU A 330 7.87 -18.97 -0.74
N ALA A 331 8.27 -18.34 0.35
CA ALA A 331 9.66 -17.93 0.62
C ALA A 331 10.29 -17.20 -0.58
N ALA A 332 9.51 -16.33 -1.23
CA ALA A 332 9.91 -15.59 -2.42
C ALA A 332 9.78 -14.09 -2.16
N ASP A 333 10.91 -13.41 -2.02
CA ASP A 333 10.97 -11.96 -1.85
C ASP A 333 10.35 -11.26 -3.07
N ARG A 334 9.31 -10.47 -2.82
CA ARG A 334 8.53 -9.76 -3.85
C ARG A 334 9.29 -8.63 -4.52
N GLY A 335 10.33 -8.10 -3.88
CA GLY A 335 11.24 -7.09 -4.42
C GLY A 335 12.39 -7.68 -5.23
N ASN A 336 12.73 -8.95 -4.98
CA ASN A 336 13.84 -9.62 -5.64
C ASN A 336 13.46 -10.17 -7.02
N HIS A 337 13.88 -9.45 -8.07
CA HIS A 337 13.58 -9.82 -9.46
C HIS A 337 14.08 -11.21 -9.87
N LEU A 338 15.12 -11.76 -9.22
CA LEU A 338 15.68 -13.08 -9.53
C LEU A 338 14.73 -14.22 -9.17
N VAL A 339 13.85 -14.00 -8.19
CA VAL A 339 12.83 -14.97 -7.75
C VAL A 339 11.40 -14.55 -8.09
N ALA A 340 11.24 -13.53 -8.95
CA ALA A 340 9.93 -13.01 -9.32
C ALA A 340 8.98 -14.07 -9.92
N GLY A 341 9.52 -15.12 -10.55
CA GLY A 341 8.72 -16.26 -11.05
C GLY A 341 8.18 -17.20 -9.96
N ALA A 342 8.77 -17.17 -8.76
CA ALA A 342 8.32 -17.94 -7.60
C ALA A 342 7.27 -17.17 -6.77
N TYR A 343 7.24 -15.84 -6.86
CA TYR A 343 6.19 -15.01 -6.25
C TYR A 343 4.88 -15.16 -7.04
N GLN A 344 4.04 -16.12 -6.63
CA GLN A 344 2.81 -16.48 -7.33
C GLN A 344 1.58 -16.18 -6.47
N THR A 345 0.90 -15.08 -6.77
CA THR A 345 -0.31 -14.65 -6.05
C THR A 345 -1.43 -15.69 -6.08
N ARG A 346 -1.53 -16.47 -7.16
CA ARG A 346 -2.54 -17.51 -7.37
C ARG A 346 -2.11 -18.91 -6.96
N HIS A 347 -1.03 -19.03 -6.18
CA HIS A 347 -0.52 -20.34 -5.79
C HIS A 347 -1.54 -21.09 -4.90
N PRO A 348 -1.80 -22.39 -5.12
CA PRO A 348 -2.80 -23.14 -4.35
C PRO A 348 -2.60 -23.11 -2.84
N ALA A 349 -1.34 -23.17 -2.37
CA ALA A 349 -1.04 -23.08 -0.93
C ALA A 349 -1.39 -21.71 -0.33
N VAL A 350 -1.20 -20.62 -1.09
CA VAL A 350 -1.61 -19.28 -0.66
C VAL A 350 -3.13 -19.21 -0.58
N LEU A 351 -3.84 -19.70 -1.60
CA LEU A 351 -5.30 -19.72 -1.61
C LEU A 351 -5.89 -20.54 -0.46
N ALA A 352 -5.28 -21.68 -0.12
CA ALA A 352 -5.70 -22.47 1.03
C ALA A 352 -5.58 -21.67 2.33
N GLY A 353 -4.46 -20.96 2.53
CA GLY A 353 -4.27 -20.08 3.68
C GLY A 353 -5.26 -18.91 3.72
N LEU A 354 -5.50 -18.25 2.58
CA LEU A 354 -6.50 -17.19 2.45
C LEU A 354 -7.91 -17.68 2.76
N GLY A 355 -8.30 -18.84 2.21
CA GLY A 355 -9.58 -19.47 2.45
C GLY A 355 -9.79 -19.82 3.93
N GLN A 356 -8.75 -20.32 4.60
CA GLN A 356 -8.77 -20.58 6.03
C GLN A 356 -8.98 -19.29 6.84
N ALA A 357 -8.18 -18.24 6.56
CA ALA A 357 -8.29 -16.97 7.29
C ALA A 357 -9.68 -16.34 7.12
N VAL A 358 -10.16 -16.24 5.87
CA VAL A 358 -11.49 -15.69 5.57
C VAL A 358 -12.60 -16.53 6.20
N GLY A 359 -12.51 -17.86 6.08
CA GLY A 359 -13.49 -18.79 6.65
C GLY A 359 -13.60 -18.66 8.17
N SER A 360 -12.47 -18.66 8.88
CA SER A 360 -12.41 -18.52 10.33
C SER A 360 -12.97 -17.17 10.82
N ALA A 361 -12.61 -16.07 10.13
CA ALA A 361 -13.11 -14.74 10.46
C ALA A 361 -14.63 -14.66 10.38
N ARG A 362 -15.20 -15.17 9.27
CA ARG A 362 -16.64 -15.20 9.03
C ARG A 362 -17.39 -16.08 10.02
N GLN A 363 -16.82 -17.23 10.38
CA GLN A 363 -17.40 -18.12 11.40
C GLN A 363 -17.49 -17.43 12.76
N ALA A 364 -16.53 -16.57 13.09
CA ALA A 364 -16.52 -15.77 14.31
C ALA A 364 -17.37 -14.48 14.20
N GLY A 365 -17.86 -14.13 13.01
CA GLY A 365 -18.58 -12.88 12.77
C GLY A 365 -17.70 -11.63 12.73
N THR A 366 -16.38 -11.78 12.60
CA THR A 366 -15.44 -10.67 12.46
C THR A 366 -15.32 -10.28 10.99
N PRO A 367 -15.55 -8.99 10.61
CA PRO A 367 -15.42 -8.55 9.23
C PRO A 367 -14.02 -8.81 8.68
N VAL A 368 -13.93 -9.28 7.42
CA VAL A 368 -12.65 -9.57 6.76
C VAL A 368 -12.55 -8.99 5.36
N HIS A 369 -11.45 -8.26 5.11
CA HIS A 369 -11.15 -7.62 3.84
C HIS A 369 -9.86 -8.18 3.25
N VAL A 370 -9.85 -8.50 1.95
CA VAL A 370 -8.68 -9.09 1.28
C VAL A 370 -8.06 -8.09 0.31
N TYR A 371 -6.77 -7.77 0.48
CA TYR A 371 -6.06 -6.97 -0.51
C TYR A 371 -5.86 -7.75 -1.80
N SER A 372 -6.20 -7.16 -2.94
CA SER A 372 -5.94 -7.73 -4.25
C SER A 372 -5.45 -6.67 -5.22
N LEU A 373 -4.48 -7.08 -6.06
CA LEU A 373 -4.24 -6.35 -7.31
C LEU A 373 -5.44 -6.53 -8.23
N LEU A 374 -5.73 -5.54 -9.06
CA LEU A 374 -6.82 -5.63 -10.05
C LEU A 374 -6.62 -6.83 -10.99
N ALA A 375 -5.37 -7.11 -11.34
CA ALA A 375 -5.02 -8.24 -12.21
C ALA A 375 -5.43 -9.60 -11.65
N ASP A 376 -5.55 -9.73 -10.33
CA ASP A 376 -5.89 -10.96 -9.61
C ASP A 376 -7.31 -10.95 -9.00
N MET A 377 -8.05 -9.84 -9.16
CA MET A 377 -9.36 -9.65 -8.52
C MET A 377 -10.34 -10.76 -8.86
N ASP A 378 -10.54 -11.03 -10.16
CA ASP A 378 -11.38 -12.13 -10.67
C ASP A 378 -11.10 -13.48 -10.00
N HIS A 379 -9.83 -13.75 -9.72
CA HIS A 379 -9.43 -15.01 -9.14
C HIS A 379 -9.83 -15.10 -7.67
N TYR A 380 -9.57 -14.06 -6.89
CA TYR A 380 -9.90 -14.06 -5.46
C TYR A 380 -11.40 -13.92 -5.19
N VAL A 381 -12.13 -13.10 -5.97
CA VAL A 381 -13.60 -12.96 -5.83
C VAL A 381 -14.29 -14.31 -6.02
N ARG A 382 -13.83 -15.14 -6.98
CA ARG A 382 -14.38 -16.48 -7.18
C ARG A 382 -13.97 -17.50 -6.11
N ALA A 383 -12.80 -17.33 -5.51
CA ALA A 383 -12.22 -18.32 -4.61
C ALA A 383 -12.52 -18.06 -3.13
N LEU A 384 -12.78 -16.81 -2.74
CA LEU A 384 -12.84 -16.38 -1.35
C LEU A 384 -14.19 -15.69 -1.06
N PRO A 385 -14.94 -16.13 -0.03
CA PRO A 385 -16.18 -15.47 0.36
C PRO A 385 -15.91 -14.26 1.28
N ALA A 386 -14.99 -13.35 0.92
CA ALA A 386 -14.64 -12.19 1.76
C ALA A 386 -15.82 -11.19 1.90
N ASP A 387 -15.86 -10.42 2.98
CA ASP A 387 -16.87 -9.36 3.15
C ASP A 387 -16.55 -8.11 2.33
N GLY A 388 -15.27 -7.96 1.97
CA GLY A 388 -14.81 -6.90 1.09
C GLY A 388 -13.41 -7.12 0.55
N PHE A 389 -13.03 -6.23 -0.36
CA PHE A 389 -11.72 -6.22 -0.99
C PHE A 389 -11.02 -4.88 -0.79
N MET A 390 -9.69 -4.93 -0.72
CA MET A 390 -8.86 -3.74 -0.71
C MET A 390 -8.13 -3.59 -2.04
N MET A 391 -8.06 -2.36 -2.55
CA MET A 391 -7.28 -2.04 -3.76
C MET A 391 -6.83 -0.58 -3.76
N CYS A 392 -5.87 -0.24 -4.61
CA CYS A 392 -5.40 1.14 -4.74
C CYS A 392 -6.38 2.02 -5.54
N THR A 393 -6.37 3.33 -5.29
CA THR A 393 -7.22 4.33 -5.98
C THR A 393 -7.20 4.22 -7.50
N ALA A 394 -6.02 4.08 -8.12
CA ALA A 394 -5.92 3.97 -9.58
C ALA A 394 -6.51 2.65 -10.13
N GLU A 395 -6.44 1.57 -9.34
CA GLU A 395 -7.05 0.28 -9.69
C GLU A 395 -8.57 0.35 -9.61
N LEU A 396 -9.12 0.95 -8.56
CA LEU A 396 -10.56 1.19 -8.43
C LEU A 396 -11.09 2.02 -9.59
N ARG A 397 -10.39 3.10 -9.96
CA ARG A 397 -10.76 3.89 -11.15
C ARG A 397 -10.79 3.03 -12.41
N SER A 398 -9.76 2.20 -12.60
CA SER A 398 -9.66 1.32 -13.77
C SER A 398 -10.81 0.32 -13.81
N LEU A 399 -11.20 -0.23 -12.65
CA LEU A 399 -12.34 -1.12 -12.49
C LEU A 399 -13.67 -0.41 -12.81
N ALA A 400 -13.92 0.78 -12.23
CA ALA A 400 -15.13 1.56 -12.45
C ALA A 400 -15.31 1.97 -13.93
N GLN A 401 -14.22 2.29 -14.63
CA GLN A 401 -14.25 2.64 -16.05
C GLN A 401 -14.43 1.45 -16.99
N GLN A 402 -14.15 0.23 -16.54
CA GLN A 402 -14.42 -0.99 -17.31
C GLN A 402 -15.92 -1.30 -17.32
N ASP A 403 -16.59 -1.11 -16.19
CA ASP A 403 -18.03 -1.34 -16.02
C ASP A 403 -18.87 -0.48 -16.99
N VAL A 404 -18.56 0.82 -17.08
CA VAL A 404 -19.24 1.75 -18.02
C VAL A 404 -19.10 1.30 -19.48
N ARG A 405 -17.88 0.90 -19.90
CA ARG A 405 -17.65 0.47 -21.29
C ARG A 405 -18.32 -0.87 -21.60
N GLY A 406 -18.41 -1.76 -20.61
CA GLY A 406 -19.15 -3.01 -20.74
C GLY A 406 -20.65 -2.77 -20.93
N ALA A 407 -21.21 -1.82 -20.17
CA ALA A 407 -22.62 -1.44 -20.25
C ALA A 407 -22.97 -0.70 -21.55
N GLU A 408 -22.07 0.09 -22.14
CA GLU A 408 -22.29 0.76 -23.43
C GLU A 408 -22.15 -0.17 -24.65
N ALA A 409 -21.48 -1.32 -24.50
CA ALA A 409 -21.23 -2.27 -25.58
C ALA A 409 -22.24 -3.44 -25.62
N ALA A 410 -23.09 -3.58 -24.59
CA ALA A 410 -24.17 -4.55 -24.48
C ALA A 410 -25.51 -3.90 -24.86
#